data_AF-A0A0F7TI23-F1
#
_entry.id   AF-A0A0F7TI23-F1
#
_cell.length_a   1.000
_cell.length_b   1.000
_cell.length_c   1.000
_cell.angle_alpha   90.00
_cell.angle_beta   90.00
_cell.angle_gamma   90.00
#
_symmetry.space_group_name_H-M   'P 1'
#
loop_
_entity.id
_entity.type
_entity.pdbx_description
1 polymer ?
#
loop_
_entity_poly.entity_id
_entity_poly.type
_entity_poly.pdbx_seq_one_letter_code
_entity_poly.pdbx_strand_id
1 'polypeptide(L)'
;MASDLPTSPAALLLLPPPPSFAFKPVKDVFERPLADALVKLVKALNGSNSVATLDIVLQVPDLLSTSSRPQAKVFAPLQHYLTSIYTLVGAVAAAHNIELDSPGGIDARVLFTGDSPSNPSASSGLSFGPIVDLQSLVTSGRKWNHVFYLDNEAGSRLFQDFTVTSKNQSVHTVINGQAISNISNWTVPASLLLPESHGGASIQPHYSVIVGGTFDHLHLGHKLLLTALALTLEPPREADQGQGRLLTVGVTGDALLKNKKYAEFLESWEARFQSTAAFLRAIMEFSPNNAPRIERTTAPGPNGNVVVMRIQTNLTFKFVEIWDPYGPTITEESLTALVVSKETASGGAAVNDERAKKGWKSLAIFEVDVLQTGEAMDVVDANDFESKISSTDIRRRRMNLAKV
;
A
#
# COMPACT_ATOMS: atom_id res chain seq x y z
N MET A 1 14.09 -31.37 -16.86
CA MET A 1 12.76 -30.77 -17.08
C MET A 1 12.37 -30.10 -15.77
N ALA A 2 12.52 -28.78 -15.68
CA ALA A 2 12.00 -28.04 -14.54
C ALA A 2 10.47 -28.07 -14.68
N SER A 3 9.80 -28.73 -13.75
CA SER A 3 8.34 -28.66 -13.66
C SER A 3 7.97 -27.20 -13.37
N ASP A 4 7.35 -26.52 -14.33
CA ASP A 4 6.72 -25.23 -14.12
C ASP A 4 5.67 -25.40 -13.02
N LEU A 5 6.03 -25.02 -11.78
CA LEU A 5 5.06 -24.86 -10.71
C LEU A 5 4.01 -23.86 -11.21
N PRO A 6 2.70 -24.17 -11.12
CA PRO A 6 1.67 -23.25 -11.57
C PRO A 6 1.81 -21.95 -10.78
N THR A 7 2.10 -20.86 -11.49
CA THR A 7 2.19 -19.52 -10.92
C THR A 7 0.83 -19.13 -10.34
N SER A 8 0.79 -18.63 -9.10
CA SER A 8 -0.44 -18.14 -8.49
C SER A 8 -1.16 -17.14 -9.41
N PRO A 9 -2.50 -17.19 -9.50
CA PRO A 9 -3.27 -16.24 -10.30
C PRO A 9 -2.95 -14.79 -9.93
N ALA A 10 -2.74 -13.94 -10.92
CA ALA A 10 -2.48 -12.52 -10.73
C ALA A 10 -3.31 -11.70 -11.71
N ALA A 11 -3.86 -10.57 -11.23
CA ALA A 11 -4.56 -9.62 -12.07
C ALA A 11 -4.13 -8.18 -11.82
N LEU A 12 -4.32 -7.35 -12.83
CA LEU A 12 -4.23 -5.90 -12.79
C LEU A 12 -5.65 -5.34 -13.00
N LEU A 13 -6.07 -4.41 -12.14
CA LEU A 13 -7.30 -3.64 -12.32
C LEU A 13 -6.92 -2.17 -12.52
N LEU A 14 -7.21 -1.64 -13.71
CA LEU A 14 -6.99 -0.23 -14.07
C LEU A 14 -8.26 0.56 -13.76
N LEU A 15 -8.19 1.44 -12.76
CA LEU A 15 -9.28 2.33 -12.38
C LEU A 15 -9.03 3.74 -12.94
N PRO A 16 -9.94 4.30 -13.76
CA PRO A 16 -9.85 5.68 -14.23
C PRO A 16 -10.02 6.69 -13.08
N PRO A 17 -9.87 7.99 -13.33
CA PRO A 17 -9.97 9.01 -12.28
C PRO A 17 -11.30 8.94 -11.50
N PRO A 18 -11.24 8.99 -10.15
CA PRO A 18 -12.44 8.89 -9.33
C PRO A 18 -13.39 10.08 -9.58
N PRO A 19 -14.71 9.88 -9.41
CA PRO A 19 -15.71 10.91 -9.66
C PRO A 19 -15.71 12.02 -8.59
N SER A 20 -15.18 11.74 -7.40
CA SER A 20 -15.13 12.70 -6.30
C SER A 20 -14.14 12.26 -5.24
N PHE A 21 -13.84 13.17 -4.31
CA PHE A 21 -13.14 12.85 -3.07
C PHE A 21 -13.97 11.98 -2.12
N ALA A 22 -15.30 12.18 -2.07
CA ALA A 22 -16.18 11.48 -1.16
C ALA A 22 -16.30 9.97 -1.48
N PHE A 23 -16.44 9.16 -0.43
CA PHE A 23 -16.54 7.70 -0.54
C PHE A 23 -17.72 7.21 -1.39
N LYS A 24 -18.93 7.77 -1.20
CA LYS A 24 -20.15 7.25 -1.84
C LYS A 24 -20.10 7.30 -3.38
N PRO A 25 -19.72 8.41 -4.05
CA PRO A 25 -19.57 8.38 -5.50
C PRO A 25 -18.44 7.45 -5.99
N VAL A 26 -17.35 7.31 -5.23
CA VAL A 26 -16.26 6.36 -5.54
C VAL A 26 -16.78 4.93 -5.50
N LYS A 27 -17.55 4.58 -4.46
CA LYS A 27 -18.24 3.30 -4.32
C LYS A 27 -19.12 3.00 -5.53
N ASP A 28 -19.98 3.94 -5.90
CA ASP A 28 -20.99 3.76 -6.96
C ASP A 28 -20.37 3.37 -8.31
N VAL A 29 -19.12 3.78 -8.57
CA VAL A 29 -18.44 3.49 -9.83
C VAL A 29 -17.44 2.33 -9.76
N PHE A 30 -16.83 2.05 -8.59
CA PHE A 30 -15.75 1.06 -8.47
C PHE A 30 -16.11 -0.24 -7.74
N GLU A 31 -17.23 -0.28 -7.01
CA GLU A 31 -17.67 -1.49 -6.31
C GLU A 31 -17.82 -2.69 -7.25
N ARG A 32 -18.54 -2.52 -8.36
CA ARG A 32 -18.75 -3.59 -9.33
C ARG A 32 -17.45 -4.01 -10.04
N PRO A 33 -16.62 -3.09 -10.57
CA PRO A 33 -15.32 -3.46 -11.11
C PRO A 33 -14.44 -4.28 -10.14
N LEU A 34 -14.43 -3.90 -8.86
CA LEU A 34 -13.72 -4.65 -7.83
C LEU A 34 -14.34 -6.03 -7.60
N ALA A 35 -15.67 -6.15 -7.56
CA ALA A 35 -16.37 -7.41 -7.40
C ALA A 35 -16.06 -8.39 -8.53
N ASP A 36 -16.16 -7.94 -9.78
CA ASP A 36 -15.91 -8.77 -10.95
C ASP A 36 -14.46 -9.27 -10.98
N ALA A 37 -13.48 -8.40 -10.65
CA ALA A 37 -12.07 -8.77 -10.58
C ALA A 37 -11.78 -9.77 -9.45
N LEU A 38 -12.28 -9.52 -8.23
CA LEU A 38 -12.08 -10.38 -7.07
C LEU A 38 -12.72 -11.75 -7.28
N VAL A 39 -13.98 -11.81 -7.72
CA VAL A 39 -14.69 -13.07 -7.98
C VAL A 39 -13.99 -13.87 -9.08
N LYS A 40 -13.49 -13.22 -10.13
CA LYS A 40 -12.75 -13.90 -11.20
C LYS A 40 -11.43 -14.49 -10.69
N LEU A 41 -10.68 -13.77 -9.86
CA LEU A 41 -9.44 -14.25 -9.27
C LEU A 41 -9.66 -15.43 -8.30
N VAL A 42 -10.67 -15.37 -7.44
CA VAL A 42 -10.99 -16.51 -6.55
C VAL A 42 -11.36 -17.75 -7.36
N LYS A 43 -12.13 -17.59 -8.44
CA LYS A 43 -12.41 -18.72 -9.35
C LYS A 43 -11.14 -19.28 -9.99
N ALA A 44 -10.18 -18.41 -10.35
CA ALA A 44 -8.90 -18.83 -10.91
C ALA A 44 -8.00 -19.56 -9.89
N LEU A 45 -8.15 -19.30 -8.59
CA LEU A 45 -7.47 -20.09 -7.55
C LEU A 45 -7.95 -21.54 -7.53
N ASN A 46 -9.21 -21.79 -7.90
CA ASN A 46 -9.78 -23.14 -8.01
C ASN A 46 -9.52 -24.03 -6.77
N GLY A 47 -9.64 -23.44 -5.57
CA GLY A 47 -9.39 -24.13 -4.29
C GLY A 47 -7.92 -24.35 -3.94
N SER A 48 -6.97 -23.78 -4.70
CA SER A 48 -5.55 -23.76 -4.35
C SER A 48 -5.31 -23.01 -3.03
N ASN A 49 -4.36 -23.50 -2.23
CA ASN A 49 -3.88 -22.81 -1.02
C ASN A 49 -2.91 -21.65 -1.34
N SER A 50 -2.62 -21.37 -2.61
CA SER A 50 -1.88 -20.17 -2.99
C SER A 50 -2.69 -18.90 -2.75
N VAL A 51 -2.00 -17.77 -2.68
CA VAL A 51 -2.63 -16.44 -2.59
C VAL A 51 -2.58 -15.80 -3.97
N ALA A 52 -3.73 -15.41 -4.50
CA ALA A 52 -3.79 -14.66 -5.75
C ALA A 52 -3.41 -13.20 -5.52
N THR A 53 -2.85 -12.53 -6.53
CA THR A 53 -2.51 -11.09 -6.44
C THR A 53 -3.49 -10.25 -7.23
N LEU A 54 -3.96 -9.15 -6.65
CA LEU A 54 -4.69 -8.10 -7.36
C LEU A 54 -3.94 -6.77 -7.18
N ASP A 55 -3.25 -6.33 -8.24
CA ASP A 55 -2.70 -4.97 -8.30
C ASP A 55 -3.81 -4.04 -8.81
N ILE A 56 -4.20 -3.04 -8.02
CA ILE A 56 -5.21 -2.03 -8.34
C ILE A 56 -4.48 -0.72 -8.60
N VAL A 57 -4.58 -0.20 -9.83
CA VAL A 57 -3.92 1.07 -10.20
C VAL A 57 -4.99 2.12 -10.42
N LEU A 58 -5.04 3.11 -9.52
CA LEU A 58 -5.93 4.26 -9.62
C LEU A 58 -5.22 5.41 -10.35
N GLN A 59 -5.80 5.85 -11.46
CA GLN A 59 -5.32 7.05 -12.14
C GLN A 59 -5.78 8.31 -11.40
N VAL A 60 -4.85 9.21 -11.13
CA VAL A 60 -5.11 10.53 -10.53
C VAL A 60 -4.44 11.58 -11.41
N PRO A 61 -5.21 12.43 -12.10
CA PRO A 61 -4.65 13.47 -12.97
C PRO A 61 -3.66 14.39 -12.24
N ASP A 62 -2.69 14.90 -12.98
CA ASP A 62 -1.59 15.76 -12.50
C ASP A 62 -0.64 15.13 -11.47
N LEU A 63 -0.84 13.87 -11.06
CA LEU A 63 -0.03 13.24 -10.00
C LEU A 63 1.46 13.11 -10.35
N LEU A 64 1.77 12.86 -11.61
CA LEU A 64 3.14 12.72 -12.11
C LEU A 64 3.79 14.06 -12.48
N SER A 65 3.04 15.16 -12.40
CA SER A 65 3.54 16.49 -12.73
C SER A 65 4.47 17.05 -11.64
N THR A 66 5.26 18.07 -12.01
CA THR A 66 6.14 18.76 -11.06
C THR A 66 5.39 19.60 -10.03
N SER A 67 4.13 19.99 -10.30
CA SER A 67 3.31 20.77 -9.36
C SER A 67 2.88 19.93 -8.15
N SER A 68 2.74 18.62 -8.33
CA SER A 68 2.43 17.62 -7.29
C SER A 68 3.63 17.25 -6.41
N ARG A 69 4.78 17.92 -6.58
CA ARG A 69 6.00 17.69 -5.79
C ARG A 69 6.22 18.75 -4.71
N PRO A 70 6.76 18.37 -3.53
CA PRO A 70 7.07 17.00 -3.08
C PRO A 70 5.82 16.20 -2.75
N GLN A 71 5.94 14.87 -2.65
CA GLN A 71 4.83 13.93 -2.41
C GLN A 71 4.02 14.27 -1.15
N ALA A 72 4.67 14.86 -0.15
CA ALA A 72 4.00 15.33 1.05
C ALA A 72 2.83 16.31 0.76
N LYS A 73 2.88 17.08 -0.32
CA LYS A 73 1.78 17.99 -0.74
C LYS A 73 0.51 17.25 -1.13
N VAL A 74 0.65 16.08 -1.72
CA VAL A 74 -0.46 15.27 -2.26
C VAL A 74 -0.81 14.09 -1.36
N PHE A 75 -0.17 13.97 -0.20
CA PHE A 75 -0.42 12.88 0.74
C PHE A 75 -1.88 12.82 1.18
N ALA A 76 -2.45 13.94 1.64
CA ALA A 76 -3.81 13.97 2.18
C ALA A 76 -4.86 13.47 1.17
N PRO A 77 -4.87 13.95 -0.10
CA PRO A 77 -5.82 13.42 -1.06
C PRO A 77 -5.56 11.95 -1.41
N LEU A 78 -4.30 11.53 -1.56
CA LEU A 78 -3.97 10.15 -1.93
C LEU A 78 -4.28 9.14 -0.84
N GLN A 79 -3.99 9.45 0.43
CA GLN A 79 -4.31 8.55 1.55
C GLN A 79 -5.83 8.37 1.71
N HIS A 80 -6.62 9.38 1.35
CA HIS A 80 -8.08 9.28 1.40
C HIS A 80 -8.63 8.38 0.29
N TYR A 81 -8.13 8.52 -0.95
CA TYR A 81 -8.48 7.58 -2.03
C TYR A 81 -8.01 6.17 -1.70
N LEU A 82 -6.82 6.01 -1.14
CA LEU A 82 -6.29 4.73 -0.68
C LEU A 82 -7.24 4.06 0.32
N THR A 83 -7.72 4.84 1.30
CA THR A 83 -8.71 4.40 2.29
C THR A 83 -10.01 3.99 1.62
N SER A 84 -10.54 4.82 0.73
CA SER A 84 -11.77 4.52 -0.02
C SER A 84 -11.67 3.21 -0.81
N ILE A 85 -10.57 3.00 -1.53
CA ILE A 85 -10.37 1.76 -2.31
C ILE A 85 -10.20 0.55 -1.40
N TYR A 86 -9.43 0.63 -0.31
CA TYR A 86 -9.31 -0.50 0.62
C TYR A 86 -10.62 -0.78 1.38
N THR A 87 -11.41 0.23 1.73
CA THR A 87 -12.76 0.03 2.28
C THR A 87 -13.63 -0.72 1.28
N LEU A 88 -13.61 -0.37 -0.01
CA LEU A 88 -14.34 -1.10 -1.05
C LEU A 88 -13.84 -2.54 -1.23
N VAL A 89 -12.52 -2.76 -1.26
CA VAL A 89 -11.95 -4.11 -1.35
C VAL A 89 -12.45 -4.98 -0.19
N GLY A 90 -12.42 -4.46 1.04
CA GLY A 90 -12.92 -5.17 2.21
C GLY A 90 -14.42 -5.44 2.14
N ALA A 91 -15.22 -4.45 1.75
CA ALA A 91 -16.68 -4.55 1.67
C ALA A 91 -17.10 -5.57 0.59
N VAL A 92 -16.51 -5.50 -0.60
CA VAL A 92 -16.76 -6.44 -1.69
C VAL A 92 -16.28 -7.85 -1.31
N ALA A 93 -15.12 -7.98 -0.69
CA ALA A 93 -14.63 -9.29 -0.25
C ALA A 93 -15.57 -9.92 0.78
N ALA A 94 -16.08 -9.15 1.75
CA ALA A 94 -17.09 -9.61 2.70
C ALA A 94 -18.38 -10.03 1.98
N ALA A 95 -18.90 -9.20 1.05
CA ALA A 95 -20.16 -9.45 0.35
C ALA A 95 -20.15 -10.74 -0.47
N HIS A 96 -18.98 -11.11 -0.98
CA HIS A 96 -18.77 -12.29 -1.80
C HIS A 96 -18.13 -13.46 -1.05
N ASN A 97 -17.96 -13.36 0.27
CA ASN A 97 -17.29 -14.35 1.12
C ASN A 97 -15.89 -14.76 0.58
N ILE A 98 -15.11 -13.75 0.20
CA ILE A 98 -13.76 -13.88 -0.35
C ILE A 98 -12.74 -13.71 0.77
N GLU A 99 -11.80 -14.64 0.89
CA GLU A 99 -10.66 -14.50 1.78
C GLU A 99 -9.64 -13.49 1.25
N LEU A 100 -9.10 -12.69 2.16
CA LEU A 100 -8.03 -11.73 1.87
C LEU A 100 -6.79 -12.14 2.68
N ASP A 101 -5.61 -11.92 2.10
CA ASP A 101 -4.31 -12.00 2.80
C ASP A 101 -4.01 -13.33 3.50
N SER A 102 -4.69 -14.41 3.08
CA SER A 102 -4.58 -15.74 3.65
C SER A 102 -4.61 -16.81 2.55
N PRO A 103 -4.13 -18.04 2.82
CA PRO A 103 -4.14 -19.13 1.85
C PRO A 103 -5.51 -19.32 1.19
N GLY A 104 -5.56 -19.40 -0.15
CA GLY A 104 -6.81 -19.45 -0.91
C GLY A 104 -7.53 -18.11 -1.07
N GLY A 105 -6.94 -17.02 -0.56
CA GLY A 105 -7.46 -15.67 -0.67
C GLY A 105 -6.72 -14.79 -1.68
N ILE A 106 -7.00 -13.49 -1.61
CA ILE A 106 -6.43 -12.47 -2.50
C ILE A 106 -5.58 -11.47 -1.69
N ASP A 107 -4.36 -11.25 -2.16
CA ASP A 107 -3.49 -10.14 -1.78
C ASP A 107 -3.78 -8.94 -2.70
N ALA A 108 -4.65 -8.04 -2.23
CA ALA A 108 -4.97 -6.79 -2.92
C ALA A 108 -3.97 -5.69 -2.55
N ARG A 109 -3.49 -4.95 -3.56
CA ARG A 109 -2.48 -3.89 -3.45
C ARG A 109 -2.92 -2.68 -4.25
N VAL A 110 -2.90 -1.50 -3.64
CA VAL A 110 -3.29 -0.26 -4.32
C VAL A 110 -2.05 0.55 -4.68
N LEU A 111 -2.00 0.96 -5.95
CA LEU A 111 -0.99 1.82 -6.56
C LEU A 111 -1.70 3.01 -7.22
N PHE A 112 -0.96 4.08 -7.44
CA PHE A 112 -1.42 5.28 -8.10
C PHE A 112 -0.62 5.55 -9.36
N THR A 113 -1.28 6.07 -10.37
CA THR A 113 -0.61 6.58 -11.58
C THR A 113 -1.18 7.95 -11.94
N GLY A 114 -0.47 8.69 -12.79
CA GLY A 114 -0.98 9.96 -13.33
C GLY A 114 -1.30 9.86 -14.81
N ASP A 115 -1.39 11.01 -15.45
CA ASP A 115 -1.54 11.08 -16.90
C ASP A 115 -0.28 10.58 -17.61
N SER A 116 -0.48 9.94 -18.76
CA SER A 116 0.63 9.58 -19.64
C SER A 116 1.38 10.85 -20.04
N PRO A 117 2.73 10.89 -19.96
CA PRO A 117 3.48 12.06 -20.35
C PRO A 117 3.26 12.36 -21.83
N SER A 118 3.13 13.64 -22.18
CA SER A 118 3.00 14.10 -23.57
C SER A 118 4.22 13.72 -24.43
N ASN A 119 5.38 13.50 -23.80
CA ASN A 119 6.57 12.94 -24.42
C ASN A 119 6.91 11.56 -23.81
N PRO A 120 6.71 10.44 -24.53
CA PRO A 120 6.94 9.09 -24.03
C PRO A 120 8.42 8.74 -23.78
N SER A 121 9.36 9.63 -24.15
CA SER A 121 10.79 9.47 -23.85
C SER A 121 11.25 10.16 -22.55
N ALA A 122 10.40 10.99 -21.95
CA ALA A 122 10.71 11.65 -20.69
C ALA A 122 10.40 10.69 -19.52
N SER A 123 11.42 10.29 -18.77
CA SER A 123 11.21 9.52 -17.54
C SER A 123 10.48 10.39 -16.51
N SER A 124 9.50 9.83 -15.79
CA SER A 124 8.79 10.53 -14.71
C SER A 124 9.68 10.84 -13.49
N GLY A 125 10.94 10.38 -13.51
CA GLY A 125 11.88 10.47 -12.39
C GLY A 125 11.52 9.57 -11.20
N LEU A 126 10.47 8.76 -11.30
CA LEU A 126 10.09 7.79 -10.28
C LEU A 126 10.94 6.53 -10.41
N SER A 127 11.79 6.26 -9.43
CA SER A 127 12.54 4.99 -9.35
C SER A 127 11.85 3.92 -8.51
N PHE A 128 10.93 4.35 -7.65
CA PHE A 128 10.16 3.49 -6.75
C PHE A 128 8.96 4.26 -6.19
N GLY A 129 8.07 3.52 -5.55
CA GLY A 129 6.98 4.09 -4.78
C GLY A 129 5.61 3.58 -5.24
N PRO A 130 4.58 3.74 -4.40
CA PRO A 130 3.23 3.37 -4.75
C PRO A 130 2.64 4.30 -5.82
N ILE A 131 3.28 5.44 -6.10
CA ILE A 131 3.05 6.24 -7.31
C ILE A 131 3.98 5.71 -8.39
N VAL A 132 3.42 5.18 -9.47
CA VAL A 132 4.13 4.49 -10.55
C VAL A 132 3.63 4.99 -11.90
N ASP A 133 4.52 5.25 -12.84
CA ASP A 133 4.13 5.51 -14.22
C ASP A 133 3.86 4.20 -14.98
N LEU A 134 3.10 4.29 -16.08
CA LEU A 134 2.71 3.10 -16.85
C LEU A 134 3.93 2.36 -17.44
N GLN A 135 5.03 3.07 -17.76
CA GLN A 135 6.23 2.44 -18.28
C GLN A 135 6.91 1.58 -17.21
N SER A 136 7.13 2.11 -16.00
CA SER A 136 7.65 1.36 -14.86
C SER A 136 6.76 0.16 -14.53
N LEU A 137 5.44 0.34 -14.55
CA LEU A 137 4.49 -0.75 -14.30
C LEU A 137 4.64 -1.88 -15.33
N VAL A 138 4.63 -1.54 -16.62
CA VAL A 138 4.76 -2.49 -17.74
C VAL A 138 6.12 -3.21 -17.75
N THR A 139 7.19 -2.48 -17.45
CA THR A 139 8.58 -3.01 -17.49
C THR A 139 9.01 -3.68 -16.18
N SER A 140 8.15 -3.71 -15.17
CA SER A 140 8.45 -4.29 -13.85
C SER A 140 8.70 -5.80 -13.83
N GLY A 141 8.39 -6.50 -14.92
CA GLY A 141 8.46 -7.96 -14.98
C GLY A 141 7.30 -8.69 -14.30
N ARG A 142 6.32 -7.94 -13.76
CA ARG A 142 5.07 -8.51 -13.26
C ARG A 142 4.32 -9.23 -14.38
N LYS A 143 3.71 -10.36 -14.03
CA LYS A 143 2.91 -11.17 -14.94
C LYS A 143 1.48 -11.19 -14.43
N TRP A 144 0.56 -10.61 -15.19
CA TRP A 144 -0.86 -10.66 -14.91
C TRP A 144 -1.55 -11.62 -15.88
N ASN A 145 -2.29 -12.58 -15.35
CA ASN A 145 -3.15 -13.47 -16.15
C ASN A 145 -4.38 -12.73 -16.69
N HIS A 146 -4.80 -11.68 -15.99
CA HIS A 146 -5.97 -10.88 -16.29
C HIS A 146 -5.66 -9.39 -16.16
N VAL A 147 -6.06 -8.58 -17.13
CA VAL A 147 -6.01 -7.11 -17.03
C VAL A 147 -7.43 -6.58 -17.19
N PHE A 148 -8.01 -6.07 -16.11
CA PHE A 148 -9.35 -5.52 -16.07
C PHE A 148 -9.33 -4.01 -16.29
N TYR A 149 -10.30 -3.50 -17.06
CA TYR A 149 -10.51 -2.07 -17.25
C TYR A 149 -12.01 -1.76 -17.37
N LEU A 150 -12.38 -0.51 -17.12
CA LEU A 150 -13.78 -0.08 -17.19
C LEU A 150 -14.13 0.27 -18.64
N ASP A 151 -15.22 -0.30 -19.15
CA ASP A 151 -15.74 -0.06 -20.50
C ASP A 151 -16.55 1.24 -20.56
N ASN A 152 -15.84 2.35 -20.29
CA ASN A 152 -16.33 3.72 -20.42
C ASN A 152 -15.22 4.60 -21.02
N GLU A 153 -15.48 5.89 -21.26
CA GLU A 153 -14.54 6.76 -21.98
C GLU A 153 -13.20 6.90 -21.25
N ALA A 154 -13.23 7.12 -19.94
CA ALA A 154 -12.02 7.29 -19.13
C ALA A 154 -11.23 5.98 -18.96
N GLY A 155 -11.91 4.87 -18.65
CA GLY A 155 -11.29 3.56 -18.46
C GLY A 155 -10.71 2.98 -19.75
N SER A 156 -11.39 3.17 -20.88
CA SER A 156 -10.89 2.73 -22.19
C SER A 156 -9.65 3.51 -22.61
N ARG A 157 -9.59 4.82 -22.34
CA ARG A 157 -8.38 5.64 -22.57
C ARG A 157 -7.20 5.15 -21.73
N LEU A 158 -7.39 4.94 -20.43
CA LEU A 158 -6.33 4.42 -19.55
C LEU A 158 -5.81 3.05 -20.01
N PHE A 159 -6.71 2.14 -20.42
CA PHE A 159 -6.31 0.84 -20.96
C PHE A 159 -5.57 0.95 -22.30
N GLN A 160 -5.97 1.89 -23.15
CA GLN A 160 -5.27 2.19 -24.40
C GLN A 160 -3.86 2.69 -24.14
N ASP A 161 -3.68 3.64 -23.22
CA ASP A 161 -2.38 4.16 -22.81
C ASP A 161 -1.46 3.05 -22.27
N PHE A 162 -1.99 2.19 -21.41
CA PHE A 162 -1.29 1.01 -20.90
C PHE A 162 -0.84 0.09 -22.04
N THR A 163 -1.73 -0.21 -22.99
CA THR A 163 -1.45 -1.09 -24.13
C THR A 163 -0.43 -0.49 -25.10
N VAL A 164 -0.52 0.81 -25.40
CA VAL A 164 0.45 1.54 -26.23
C VAL A 164 1.82 1.52 -25.57
N THR A 165 1.89 1.78 -24.27
CA THR A 165 3.13 1.74 -23.49
C THR A 165 3.78 0.35 -23.54
N SER A 166 2.99 -0.72 -23.38
CA SER A 166 3.48 -2.10 -23.51
C SER A 166 4.06 -2.41 -24.89
N LYS A 167 3.41 -1.96 -25.96
CA LYS A 167 3.91 -2.14 -27.33
C LYS A 167 5.22 -1.40 -27.56
N ASN A 168 5.32 -0.15 -27.09
CA ASN A 168 6.51 0.68 -27.25
C ASN A 168 7.74 0.12 -26.52
N GLN A 169 7.54 -0.52 -25.36
CA GLN A 169 8.62 -1.12 -24.58
C GLN A 169 9.04 -2.51 -25.08
N SER A 170 8.51 -2.97 -26.22
CA SER A 170 8.76 -4.32 -26.77
C SER A 170 8.49 -5.44 -25.76
N VAL A 171 7.59 -5.20 -24.80
CA VAL A 171 7.15 -6.23 -23.85
C VAL A 171 6.14 -7.11 -24.59
N HIS A 172 6.61 -8.26 -25.07
CA HIS A 172 5.82 -9.22 -25.86
C HIS A 172 4.81 -10.04 -25.04
N THR A 173 4.50 -9.63 -23.81
CA THR A 173 3.49 -10.30 -22.99
C THR A 173 2.12 -10.05 -23.62
N VAL A 174 1.37 -11.12 -23.87
CA VAL A 174 -0.01 -11.02 -24.35
C VAL A 174 -0.85 -10.38 -23.26
N ILE A 175 -1.26 -9.12 -23.46
CA ILE A 175 -2.20 -8.44 -22.57
C ILE A 175 -3.60 -8.97 -22.87
N ASN A 176 -4.11 -9.81 -21.98
CA ASN A 176 -5.49 -10.28 -22.05
C ASN A 176 -6.43 -9.30 -21.33
N GLY A 177 -6.81 -8.24 -22.05
CA GLY A 177 -7.72 -7.19 -21.58
C GLY A 177 -9.15 -7.71 -21.42
N GLN A 178 -9.75 -7.42 -20.28
CA GLN A 178 -11.14 -7.76 -19.92
C GLN A 178 -11.90 -6.49 -19.56
N ALA A 179 -12.75 -6.05 -20.48
CA ALA A 179 -13.68 -4.94 -20.26
C ALA A 179 -14.72 -5.32 -19.21
N ILE A 180 -14.93 -4.42 -18.25
CA ILE A 180 -16.05 -4.46 -17.32
C ILE A 180 -17.13 -3.52 -17.86
N SER A 181 -18.15 -4.12 -18.48
CA SER A 181 -19.24 -3.41 -19.16
C SER A 181 -20.36 -2.97 -18.22
N ASN A 182 -21.25 -2.11 -18.76
CA ASN A 182 -22.36 -1.47 -18.04
C ASN A 182 -21.89 -0.53 -16.92
N ILE A 183 -20.82 0.23 -17.20
CA ILE A 183 -20.31 1.30 -16.33
C ILE A 183 -20.64 2.64 -17.01
N SER A 184 -21.37 3.51 -16.32
CA SER A 184 -21.70 4.84 -16.84
C SER A 184 -20.46 5.74 -16.93
N ASN A 185 -20.49 6.73 -17.83
CA ASN A 185 -19.52 7.82 -17.80
C ASN A 185 -19.84 8.76 -16.63
N TRP A 186 -18.81 9.40 -16.07
CA TRP A 186 -18.95 10.48 -15.10
C TRP A 186 -17.99 11.61 -15.44
N THR A 187 -18.30 12.80 -14.91
CA THR A 187 -17.42 13.95 -15.01
C THR A 187 -16.28 13.80 -14.01
N VAL A 188 -15.04 13.79 -14.50
CA VAL A 188 -13.85 13.84 -13.64
C VAL A 188 -13.70 15.26 -13.08
N PRO A 189 -13.56 15.44 -11.76
CA PRO A 189 -13.29 16.75 -11.17
C PRO A 189 -12.04 17.41 -11.75
N ALA A 190 -12.09 18.73 -11.95
CA ALA A 190 -10.96 19.50 -12.50
C ALA A 190 -9.71 19.44 -11.61
N SER A 191 -9.87 19.16 -10.31
CA SER A 191 -8.74 18.90 -9.41
C SER A 191 -9.11 17.79 -8.43
N LEU A 192 -8.30 16.72 -8.44
CA LEU A 192 -8.41 15.60 -7.51
C LEU A 192 -7.34 15.63 -6.41
N LEU A 193 -6.36 16.54 -6.54
CA LEU A 193 -5.20 16.70 -5.65
C LEU A 193 -5.27 18.01 -4.86
N LEU A 194 -6.48 18.51 -4.56
CA LEU A 194 -6.64 19.74 -3.79
C LEU A 194 -5.90 19.62 -2.45
N PRO A 195 -5.03 20.58 -2.10
CA PRO A 195 -4.41 20.60 -0.78
C PRO A 195 -5.51 20.84 0.25
N GLU A 196 -5.60 20.02 1.30
CA GLU A 196 -6.39 20.40 2.46
C GLU A 196 -5.80 21.66 3.09
N SER A 197 -6.65 22.64 3.36
CA SER A 197 -6.36 23.79 4.21
C SER A 197 -6.46 23.40 5.69
N HIS A 198 -5.75 22.34 6.09
CA HIS A 198 -5.63 21.93 7.50
C HIS A 198 -4.16 21.88 7.91
N GLY A 199 -3.83 22.72 8.91
CA GLY A 199 -2.47 23.00 9.34
C GLY A 199 -1.77 21.77 9.90
N GLY A 200 -0.61 21.42 9.32
CA GLY A 200 0.31 20.44 9.91
C GLY A 200 1.17 19.68 8.90
N ALA A 201 0.67 19.43 7.68
CA ALA A 201 1.45 18.70 6.68
C ALA A 201 2.64 19.55 6.21
N SER A 202 3.86 19.08 6.51
CA SER A 202 5.10 19.69 6.04
C SER A 202 5.14 19.63 4.51
N ILE A 203 5.25 20.80 3.87
CA ILE A 203 5.41 20.91 2.41
C ILE A 203 6.86 20.54 1.98
N GLN A 204 7.72 20.18 2.94
CA GLN A 204 9.10 19.79 2.66
C GLN A 204 9.18 18.32 2.22
N PRO A 205 10.17 17.97 1.38
CA PRO A 205 10.42 16.57 1.04
C PRO A 205 10.94 15.80 2.26
N HIS A 206 10.53 14.53 2.36
CA HIS A 206 10.95 13.62 3.43
C HIS A 206 11.73 12.44 2.85
N TYR A 207 12.94 12.21 3.37
CA TYR A 207 13.85 11.17 2.88
C TYR A 207 14.08 10.02 3.88
N SER A 208 13.60 10.19 5.12
CA SER A 208 13.73 9.24 6.21
C SER A 208 12.44 9.29 7.03
N VAL A 209 11.59 8.29 6.83
CA VAL A 209 10.22 8.26 7.36
C VAL A 209 9.99 6.98 8.16
N ILE A 210 9.07 7.02 9.11
CA ILE A 210 8.81 5.90 10.00
C ILE A 210 7.32 5.66 10.27
N VAL A 211 6.99 4.40 10.49
CA VAL A 211 5.74 3.97 11.13
C VAL A 211 6.04 2.91 12.20
N GLY A 212 5.20 2.85 13.24
CA GLY A 212 5.23 1.81 14.26
C GLY A 212 3.93 1.00 14.26
N GLY A 213 4.02 -0.30 14.54
CA GLY A 213 2.84 -1.15 14.61
C GLY A 213 3.17 -2.60 15.00
N THR A 214 2.12 -3.37 15.29
CA THR A 214 2.29 -4.80 15.54
C THR A 214 2.45 -5.57 14.24
N PHE A 215 1.71 -5.21 13.18
CA PHE A 215 1.74 -5.88 11.87
C PHE A 215 1.54 -7.41 11.96
N ASP A 216 0.70 -7.83 12.91
CA ASP A 216 0.29 -9.23 13.09
C ASP A 216 -0.84 -9.56 12.13
N HIS A 217 -0.71 -10.66 11.38
CA HIS A 217 -1.63 -11.06 10.33
C HIS A 217 -1.93 -9.90 9.39
N LEU A 218 -0.96 -9.56 8.54
CA LEU A 218 -1.04 -8.42 7.64
C LEU A 218 -2.41 -8.40 6.92
N HIS A 219 -3.13 -7.30 7.04
CA HIS A 219 -4.51 -7.13 6.55
C HIS A 219 -4.69 -5.73 5.96
N LEU A 220 -5.86 -5.41 5.40
CA LEU A 220 -6.10 -4.13 4.70
C LEU A 220 -5.74 -2.89 5.52
N GLY A 221 -6.09 -2.84 6.81
CA GLY A 221 -5.69 -1.74 7.70
C GLY A 221 -4.17 -1.54 7.81
N HIS A 222 -3.39 -2.62 7.91
CA HIS A 222 -1.92 -2.51 7.88
C HIS A 222 -1.40 -2.09 6.51
N LYS A 223 -2.00 -2.60 5.43
CA LYS A 223 -1.63 -2.23 4.06
C LYS A 223 -1.89 -0.75 3.77
N LEU A 224 -3.03 -0.22 4.22
CA LEU A 224 -3.34 1.21 4.20
C LEU A 224 -2.22 2.01 4.87
N LEU A 225 -1.86 1.66 6.10
CA LEU A 225 -0.84 2.35 6.87
C LEU A 225 0.56 2.26 6.23
N LEU A 226 0.95 1.11 5.70
CA LEU A 226 2.24 0.89 5.04
C LEU A 226 2.32 1.56 3.66
N THR A 227 1.23 1.57 2.88
CA THR A 227 1.17 2.32 1.63
C THR A 227 1.18 3.83 1.92
N ALA A 228 0.54 4.30 2.99
CA ALA A 228 0.64 5.69 3.42
C ALA A 228 2.08 6.06 3.83
N LEU A 229 2.78 5.22 4.60
CA LEU A 229 4.21 5.41 4.86
C LEU A 229 4.99 5.60 3.55
N ALA A 230 4.78 4.71 2.59
CA ALA A 230 5.42 4.75 1.30
C ALA A 230 5.10 6.04 0.49
N LEU A 231 3.88 6.58 0.60
CA LEU A 231 3.47 7.85 -0.01
C LEU A 231 4.15 9.09 0.60
N THR A 232 4.69 8.99 1.82
CA THR A 232 5.42 10.12 2.45
C THR A 232 6.88 10.23 2.02
N LEU A 233 7.46 9.16 1.47
CA LEU A 233 8.87 9.10 1.12
C LEU A 233 9.11 9.71 -0.26
N GLU A 234 9.72 10.90 -0.30
CA GLU A 234 10.04 11.57 -1.55
C GLU A 234 11.00 10.70 -2.39
N PRO A 235 10.74 10.47 -3.68
CA PRO A 235 11.61 9.69 -4.52
C PRO A 235 12.87 10.49 -4.91
N PRO A 236 13.93 9.82 -5.36
CA PRO A 236 15.18 10.42 -5.82
C PRO A 236 14.96 11.29 -7.06
N ARG A 237 15.57 12.47 -7.08
CA ARG A 237 15.68 13.35 -8.24
C ARG A 237 17.09 13.27 -8.80
N GLU A 238 17.24 13.63 -10.08
CA GLU A 238 18.57 13.68 -10.72
C GLU A 238 19.57 14.57 -9.96
N ALA A 239 19.08 15.63 -9.31
CA ALA A 239 19.88 16.55 -8.51
C ALA A 239 20.34 16.00 -7.15
N ASP A 240 19.81 14.87 -6.67
CA ASP A 240 19.95 14.44 -5.27
C ASP A 240 21.29 13.76 -4.94
N GLN A 241 22.29 13.77 -5.84
CA GLN A 241 23.67 13.29 -5.64
C GLN A 241 23.83 12.03 -4.77
N GLY A 242 22.97 11.01 -4.94
CA GLY A 242 23.06 9.75 -4.19
C GLY A 242 22.50 9.79 -2.76
N GLN A 243 21.69 10.79 -2.40
CA GLN A 243 20.98 10.83 -1.13
C GLN A 243 20.02 9.62 -1.01
N GLY A 244 20.28 8.76 -0.04
CA GLY A 244 19.47 7.57 0.22
C GLY A 244 18.08 7.90 0.77
N ARG A 245 17.15 6.96 0.59
CA ARG A 245 15.77 7.02 1.02
C ARG A 245 15.50 5.87 1.96
N LEU A 246 15.00 6.18 3.15
CA LEU A 246 14.86 5.25 4.25
C LEU A 246 13.40 5.15 4.69
N LEU A 247 12.83 3.96 4.54
CA LEU A 247 11.59 3.57 5.22
C LEU A 247 11.95 2.79 6.48
N THR A 248 11.55 3.28 7.64
CA THR A 248 11.69 2.55 8.91
C THR A 248 10.35 2.01 9.36
N VAL A 249 10.30 0.74 9.75
CA VAL A 249 9.12 0.11 10.35
C VAL A 249 9.50 -0.41 11.73
N GLY A 250 8.91 0.18 12.76
CA GLY A 250 8.96 -0.36 14.12
C GLY A 250 7.95 -1.49 14.27
N VAL A 251 8.43 -2.72 14.42
CA VAL A 251 7.61 -3.92 14.60
C VAL A 251 7.64 -4.32 16.06
N THR A 252 6.49 -4.35 16.75
CA THR A 252 6.45 -4.60 18.20
C THR A 252 7.07 -5.94 18.58
N GLY A 253 8.01 -5.94 19.52
CA GLY A 253 8.54 -7.13 20.17
C GLY A 253 7.66 -7.61 21.33
N ASP A 254 8.05 -8.71 21.95
CA ASP A 254 7.25 -9.43 22.96
C ASP A 254 6.86 -8.55 24.16
N ALA A 255 7.70 -7.57 24.51
CA ALA A 255 7.46 -6.64 25.61
C ALA A 255 6.12 -5.88 25.49
N LEU A 256 5.73 -5.52 24.26
CA LEU A 256 4.52 -4.77 23.95
C LEU A 256 3.31 -5.67 23.62
N LEU A 257 3.48 -6.99 23.68
CA LEU A 257 2.48 -7.97 23.24
C LEU A 257 1.82 -8.74 24.39
N LYS A 258 2.30 -8.56 25.63
CA LYS A 258 1.88 -9.33 26.82
C LYS A 258 0.37 -9.34 27.09
N ASN A 259 -0.35 -8.29 26.69
CA ASN A 259 -1.79 -8.13 26.94
C ASN A 259 -2.67 -8.42 25.72
N LYS A 260 -2.09 -8.95 24.63
CA LYS A 260 -2.84 -9.21 23.40
C LYS A 260 -3.75 -10.42 23.60
N LYS A 261 -5.04 -10.27 23.25
CA LYS A 261 -6.00 -11.39 23.24
C LYS A 261 -5.55 -12.46 22.23
N TYR A 262 -5.67 -13.74 22.61
CA TYR A 262 -5.30 -14.89 21.76
C TYR A 262 -3.81 -14.89 21.38
N ALA A 263 -2.94 -14.60 22.36
CA ALA A 263 -1.51 -14.42 22.15
C ALA A 263 -0.82 -15.67 21.57
N GLU A 264 -1.37 -16.85 21.82
CA GLU A 264 -0.88 -18.14 21.29
C GLU A 264 -1.03 -18.27 19.76
N PHE A 265 -1.88 -17.44 19.14
CA PHE A 265 -2.04 -17.36 17.69
C PHE A 265 -1.30 -16.19 17.07
N LEU A 266 -0.52 -15.41 17.84
CA LEU A 266 0.25 -14.29 17.33
C LEU A 266 1.41 -14.77 16.45
N GLU A 267 1.67 -14.07 15.35
CA GLU A 267 2.82 -14.32 14.50
C GLU A 267 4.13 -13.91 15.19
N SER A 268 5.18 -14.70 14.96
CA SER A 268 6.53 -14.37 15.44
C SER A 268 6.98 -13.02 14.88
N TRP A 269 7.92 -12.36 15.56
CA TRP A 269 8.51 -11.12 15.03
C TRP A 269 9.10 -11.31 13.63
N GLU A 270 9.76 -12.45 13.39
CA GLU A 270 10.29 -12.82 12.07
C GLU A 270 9.18 -12.87 11.00
N ALA A 271 8.08 -13.56 11.27
CA ALA A 271 6.96 -13.65 10.32
C ALA A 271 6.35 -12.28 10.01
N ARG A 272 6.18 -11.44 11.03
CA ARG A 272 5.56 -10.10 10.90
C ARG A 272 6.43 -9.13 10.11
N PHE A 273 7.74 -9.10 10.35
CA PHE A 273 8.59 -8.22 9.54
C PHE A 273 8.72 -8.75 8.10
N GLN A 274 8.79 -10.07 7.90
CA GLN A 274 8.92 -10.66 6.57
C GLN A 274 7.69 -10.37 5.71
N SER A 275 6.49 -10.52 6.26
CA SER A 275 5.23 -10.17 5.57
C SER A 275 5.17 -8.67 5.26
N THR A 276 5.57 -7.82 6.21
CA THR A 276 5.65 -6.37 6.01
C THR A 276 6.65 -5.99 4.92
N ALA A 277 7.85 -6.60 4.93
CA ALA A 277 8.88 -6.39 3.93
C ALA A 277 8.44 -6.83 2.54
N ALA A 278 7.78 -7.99 2.44
CA ALA A 278 7.22 -8.50 1.19
C ALA A 278 6.19 -7.52 0.61
N PHE A 279 5.27 -7.01 1.43
CA PHE A 279 4.28 -6.03 1.01
C PHE A 279 4.90 -4.70 0.59
N LEU A 280 5.81 -4.13 1.38
CA LEU A 280 6.50 -2.88 1.02
C LEU A 280 7.27 -3.03 -0.30
N ARG A 281 7.99 -4.15 -0.51
CA ARG A 281 8.66 -4.41 -1.80
C ARG A 281 7.64 -4.47 -2.93
N ALA A 282 6.51 -5.13 -2.71
CA ALA A 282 5.46 -5.27 -3.71
C ALA A 282 4.78 -3.94 -4.12
N ILE A 283 4.91 -2.87 -3.35
CA ILE A 283 4.37 -1.54 -3.72
C ILE A 283 5.45 -0.49 -4.00
N MET A 284 6.72 -0.80 -3.75
CA MET A 284 7.84 0.13 -3.93
C MET A 284 8.75 -0.28 -5.09
N GLU A 285 8.97 -1.58 -5.31
CA GLU A 285 9.98 -2.09 -6.23
C GLU A 285 9.33 -2.50 -7.58
N PHE A 286 9.69 -1.78 -8.63
CA PHE A 286 9.22 -2.01 -10.00
C PHE A 286 10.37 -2.25 -10.98
N SER A 287 11.57 -2.54 -10.48
CA SER A 287 12.70 -2.95 -11.31
C SER A 287 12.84 -4.47 -11.28
N PRO A 288 12.98 -5.15 -12.42
CA PRO A 288 13.06 -6.60 -12.44
C PRO A 288 14.36 -7.11 -11.78
N ASN A 289 14.25 -8.23 -11.07
CA ASN A 289 15.37 -9.13 -10.72
C ASN A 289 16.47 -8.61 -9.79
N ASN A 290 16.21 -7.63 -8.92
CA ASN A 290 17.16 -7.28 -7.85
C ASN A 290 16.82 -8.02 -6.55
N ALA A 291 17.71 -8.92 -6.13
CA ALA A 291 17.65 -9.49 -4.79
C ALA A 291 18.12 -8.43 -3.78
N PRO A 292 17.36 -8.14 -2.71
CA PRO A 292 17.76 -7.15 -1.74
C PRO A 292 18.96 -7.66 -0.95
N ARG A 293 19.89 -6.76 -0.62
CA ARG A 293 20.97 -7.08 0.32
C ARG A 293 20.44 -6.89 1.74
N ILE A 294 20.48 -7.95 2.53
CA ILE A 294 19.93 -7.98 3.89
C ILE A 294 21.08 -8.00 4.90
N GLU A 295 21.05 -7.08 5.85
CA GLU A 295 21.97 -6.99 6.98
C GLU A 295 21.17 -7.10 8.27
N ARG A 296 21.63 -7.96 9.19
CA ARG A 296 20.99 -8.16 10.50
C ARG A 296 21.95 -7.72 11.60
N THR A 297 21.43 -6.95 12.55
CA THR A 297 22.16 -6.53 13.73
C THR A 297 21.35 -6.93 14.95
N THR A 298 22.03 -7.55 15.92
CA THR A 298 21.45 -7.87 17.22
C THR A 298 22.34 -7.28 18.30
N ALA A 299 21.79 -6.36 19.08
CA ALA A 299 22.41 -5.74 20.23
C ALA A 299 21.56 -5.95 21.49
N PRO A 300 22.15 -5.93 22.70
CA PRO A 300 21.37 -5.95 23.94
C PRO A 300 20.53 -4.68 24.10
N GLY A 301 19.32 -4.81 24.64
CA GLY A 301 18.44 -3.67 24.97
C GLY A 301 17.37 -3.36 23.92
N PRO A 302 16.54 -2.33 24.17
CA PRO A 302 15.46 -1.94 23.26
C PRO A 302 16.01 -1.51 21.90
N ASN A 303 15.28 -1.81 20.82
CA ASN A 303 15.70 -1.53 19.44
C ASN A 303 16.99 -2.25 19.01
N GLY A 304 17.41 -3.28 19.76
CA GLY A 304 18.64 -4.00 19.50
C GLY A 304 18.57 -5.00 18.35
N ASN A 305 17.38 -5.48 17.99
CA ASN A 305 17.16 -6.36 16.84
C ASN A 305 16.70 -5.54 15.63
N VAL A 306 17.56 -5.46 14.62
CA VAL A 306 17.38 -4.62 13.43
C VAL A 306 17.68 -5.41 12.17
N VAL A 307 16.80 -5.30 11.19
CA VAL A 307 17.00 -5.84 9.84
C VAL A 307 17.02 -4.68 8.85
N VAL A 308 18.11 -4.52 8.12
CA VAL A 308 18.27 -3.51 7.07
C VAL A 308 18.27 -4.21 5.72
N MET A 309 17.34 -3.83 4.84
CA MET A 309 17.21 -4.34 3.49
C MET A 309 17.52 -3.22 2.50
N ARG A 310 18.64 -3.33 1.80
CA ARG A 310 18.98 -2.43 0.68
C ARG A 310 18.28 -2.97 -0.56
N ILE A 311 17.19 -2.29 -0.95
CA ILE A 311 16.33 -2.69 -2.06
C ILE A 311 16.93 -2.21 -3.38
N GLN A 312 17.35 -0.94 -3.42
CA GLN A 312 18.07 -0.32 -4.52
C GLN A 312 19.20 0.54 -3.96
N THR A 313 20.05 1.09 -4.83
CA THR A 313 21.17 1.97 -4.44
C THR A 313 20.74 3.12 -3.51
N ASN A 314 19.54 3.66 -3.73
CA ASN A 314 18.98 4.80 -3.03
C ASN A 314 17.73 4.45 -2.21
N LEU A 315 17.34 3.18 -2.08
CA LEU A 315 16.15 2.76 -1.31
C LEU A 315 16.52 1.69 -0.29
N THR A 316 16.29 2.00 0.98
CA THR A 316 16.54 1.10 2.11
C THR A 316 15.29 0.95 2.97
N PHE A 317 14.95 -0.28 3.31
CA PHE A 317 13.96 -0.58 4.35
C PHE A 317 14.69 -0.99 5.63
N LYS A 318 14.24 -0.48 6.76
CA LYS A 318 14.78 -0.79 8.08
C LYS A 318 13.66 -1.27 8.98
N PHE A 319 13.76 -2.48 9.47
CA PHE A 319 12.84 -3.05 10.44
C PHE A 319 13.51 -3.06 11.81
N VAL A 320 12.83 -2.50 12.80
CA VAL A 320 13.34 -2.40 14.17
C VAL A 320 12.38 -3.10 15.09
N GLU A 321 12.87 -4.01 15.92
CA GLU A 321 12.06 -4.57 17.01
C GLU A 321 11.90 -3.52 18.13
N ILE A 322 10.68 -3.01 18.29
CA ILE A 322 10.37 -1.98 19.29
C ILE A 322 9.82 -2.59 20.57
N TRP A 323 10.34 -2.17 21.72
CA TRP A 323 9.96 -2.67 23.04
C TRP A 323 9.24 -1.63 23.91
N ASP A 324 9.16 -0.40 23.43
CA ASP A 324 8.47 0.73 24.04
C ASP A 324 7.64 1.49 22.98
N PRO A 325 6.68 2.34 23.40
CA PRO A 325 5.81 3.07 22.47
C PRO A 325 6.52 4.07 21.54
N TYR A 326 7.75 4.49 21.85
CA TYR A 326 8.48 5.48 21.07
C TYR A 326 9.39 4.82 20.02
N GLY A 327 9.99 3.68 20.36
CA GLY A 327 10.91 2.96 19.47
C GLY A 327 12.06 3.87 18.98
N PRO A 328 12.46 3.80 17.69
CA PRO A 328 13.60 4.57 17.21
C PRO A 328 13.31 6.08 17.06
N THR A 329 12.05 6.54 17.22
CA THR A 329 11.69 7.96 17.03
C THR A 329 12.37 8.91 18.03
N ILE A 330 12.84 8.39 19.18
CA ILE A 330 13.54 9.15 20.23
C ILE A 330 15.02 8.72 20.40
N THR A 331 15.50 7.83 19.54
CA THR A 331 16.90 7.38 19.48
C THR A 331 17.57 7.69 18.14
N GLU A 332 16.81 8.04 17.10
CA GLU A 332 17.30 8.40 15.77
C GLU A 332 16.83 9.82 15.39
N GLU A 333 17.73 10.78 15.52
CA GLU A 333 17.43 12.19 15.24
C GLU A 333 17.15 12.45 13.75
N SER A 334 17.74 11.66 12.85
CA SER A 334 17.68 11.81 11.39
C SER A 334 16.32 11.50 10.76
N LEU A 335 15.37 10.93 11.51
CA LEU A 335 13.99 10.75 11.07
C LEU A 335 13.33 12.12 10.88
N THR A 336 12.54 12.29 9.80
CA THR A 336 11.91 13.57 9.48
C THR A 336 10.38 13.53 9.43
N ALA A 337 9.78 12.35 9.31
CA ALA A 337 8.33 12.18 9.36
C ALA A 337 7.92 10.88 10.06
N LEU A 338 6.77 10.93 10.72
CA LEU A 338 6.10 9.80 11.38
C LEU A 338 4.69 9.68 10.81
N VAL A 339 4.35 8.49 10.33
CA VAL A 339 2.99 8.15 9.89
C VAL A 339 2.26 7.46 11.03
N VAL A 340 1.04 7.91 11.31
CA VAL A 340 0.14 7.37 12.34
C VAL A 340 -1.24 7.19 11.75
N SER A 341 -2.03 6.25 12.29
CA SER A 341 -3.47 6.25 12.00
C SER A 341 -4.16 7.34 12.83
N LYS A 342 -5.34 7.79 12.42
CA LYS A 342 -6.16 8.72 13.22
C LYS A 342 -6.45 8.20 14.64
N GLU A 343 -6.47 6.88 14.84
CA GLU A 343 -6.58 6.26 16.18
C GLU A 343 -5.35 6.48 17.06
N THR A 344 -4.17 6.65 16.46
CA THR A 344 -2.89 6.79 17.16
C THR A 344 -2.27 8.19 17.01
N ALA A 345 -3.07 9.19 16.59
CA ALA A 345 -2.64 10.58 16.42
C ALA A 345 -2.00 11.17 17.69
N SER A 346 -2.54 10.86 18.87
CA SER A 346 -1.97 11.29 20.16
C SER A 346 -0.55 10.73 20.41
N GLY A 347 -0.22 9.58 19.82
CA GLY A 347 1.12 9.00 19.86
C GLY A 347 2.15 9.86 19.13
N GLY A 348 1.78 10.49 18.02
CA GLY A 348 2.63 11.42 17.28
C GLY A 348 2.98 12.67 18.11
N ALA A 349 2.01 13.22 18.85
CA ALA A 349 2.23 14.33 19.77
C ALA A 349 3.21 13.94 20.90
N ALA A 350 2.99 12.78 21.54
CA ALA A 350 3.86 12.28 22.60
C ALA A 350 5.30 12.05 22.14
N VAL A 351 5.50 11.56 20.91
CA VAL A 351 6.84 11.44 20.30
C VAL A 351 7.51 12.80 20.17
N ASN A 352 6.79 13.81 19.68
CA ASN A 352 7.34 15.15 19.51
C ASN A 352 7.66 15.85 20.84
N ASP A 353 6.88 15.59 21.89
CA ASP A 353 7.21 16.05 23.25
C ASP A 353 8.53 15.45 23.76
N GLU A 354 8.76 14.15 23.55
CA GLU A 354 10.03 13.50 23.92
C GLU A 354 11.21 14.00 23.08
N ARG A 355 11.00 14.27 21.79
CA ARG A 355 12.02 14.87 20.92
C ARG A 355 12.37 16.29 21.36
N ALA A 356 11.37 17.09 21.75
CA ALA A 356 11.59 18.44 22.26
C ALA A 356 12.42 18.44 23.56
N LYS A 357 12.19 17.50 24.48
CA LYS A 357 13.02 17.32 25.69
C LYS A 357 14.50 17.04 25.37
N LYS A 358 14.79 16.44 24.21
CA LYS A 358 16.15 16.17 23.70
C LYS A 358 16.74 17.31 22.87
N GLY A 359 15.98 18.39 22.63
CA GLY A 359 16.38 19.48 21.73
C GLY A 359 16.34 19.11 20.24
N TRP A 360 15.66 18.02 19.87
CA TRP A 360 15.56 17.55 18.48
C TRP A 360 14.40 18.23 17.75
N LYS A 361 14.50 18.30 16.42
CA LYS A 361 13.39 18.77 15.58
C LYS A 361 12.19 17.82 15.67
N SER A 362 10.99 18.37 15.75
CA SER A 362 9.75 17.61 15.65
C SER A 362 9.67 16.85 14.32
N LEU A 363 9.09 15.65 14.35
CA LEU A 363 8.71 14.92 13.15
C LEU A 363 7.45 15.55 12.55
N ALA A 364 7.40 15.63 11.21
CA ALA A 364 6.15 15.89 10.52
C ALA A 364 5.21 14.68 10.74
N ILE A 365 4.00 14.94 11.24
CA ILE A 365 3.01 13.89 11.49
C ILE A 365 2.09 13.79 10.28
N PHE A 366 2.01 12.61 9.70
CA PHE A 366 1.08 12.29 8.62
C PHE A 366 0.02 11.32 9.16
N GLU A 367 -1.21 11.80 9.27
CA GLU A 367 -2.33 11.02 9.77
C GLU A 367 -3.05 10.30 8.63
N VAL A 368 -3.32 9.02 8.84
CA VAL A 368 -4.03 8.15 7.89
C VAL A 368 -5.43 7.88 8.41
N ASP A 369 -6.42 7.95 7.52
CA ASP A 369 -7.79 7.53 7.81
C ASP A 369 -7.84 6.07 8.28
N VAL A 370 -8.94 5.69 8.91
CA VAL A 370 -9.17 4.34 9.44
C VAL A 370 -10.25 3.70 8.61
N LEU A 371 -10.10 2.41 8.31
CA LEU A 371 -11.14 1.64 7.63
C LEU A 371 -12.33 1.48 8.58
N GLN A 372 -13.39 2.26 8.38
CA GLN A 372 -14.57 2.22 9.23
C GLN A 372 -15.63 1.25 8.70
N THR A 373 -16.15 0.40 9.58
CA THR A 373 -17.24 -0.52 9.27
C THR A 373 -18.52 0.21 8.84
N GLY A 374 -18.77 1.41 9.39
CA GLY A 374 -19.99 2.19 9.12
C GLY A 374 -20.18 2.60 7.66
N GLU A 375 -19.11 2.91 6.94
CA GLU A 375 -19.18 3.24 5.51
C GLU A 375 -19.43 2.00 4.64
N ALA A 376 -19.10 0.80 5.15
CA ALA A 376 -19.37 -0.49 4.52
C ALA A 376 -20.72 -1.10 4.93
N MET A 377 -21.43 -0.55 5.93
CA MET A 377 -22.71 -1.09 6.43
C MET A 377 -23.84 -1.03 5.41
N ASP A 378 -23.76 -0.15 4.41
CA ASP A 378 -24.69 -0.13 3.27
C ASP A 378 -24.48 -1.32 2.31
N VAL A 379 -23.46 -2.15 2.54
CA VAL A 379 -23.02 -3.22 1.63
C VAL A 379 -23.09 -4.62 2.26
N VAL A 380 -22.81 -4.77 3.56
CA VAL A 380 -22.59 -6.09 4.20
C VAL A 380 -22.85 -6.12 5.72
N ASP A 381 -22.94 -7.33 6.28
CA ASP A 381 -22.86 -7.55 7.74
C ASP A 381 -21.53 -7.00 8.29
N ALA A 382 -21.63 -6.09 9.25
CA ALA A 382 -20.50 -5.43 9.91
C ALA A 382 -19.47 -6.41 10.47
N ASN A 383 -19.91 -7.59 10.93
CA ASN A 383 -19.02 -8.60 11.52
C ASN A 383 -18.07 -9.19 10.47
N ASP A 384 -18.54 -9.41 9.24
CA ASP A 384 -17.72 -10.01 8.17
C ASP A 384 -16.66 -9.04 7.68
N PHE A 385 -16.97 -7.73 7.63
CA PHE A 385 -16.00 -6.70 7.28
C PHE A 385 -14.93 -6.52 8.36
N GLU A 386 -15.32 -6.40 9.65
CA GLU A 386 -14.39 -6.27 10.78
C GLU A 386 -13.36 -7.41 10.78
N SER A 387 -13.84 -8.60 10.46
CA SER A 387 -13.03 -9.80 10.32
C SER A 387 -11.84 -9.63 9.35
N LYS A 388 -12.00 -8.85 8.27
CA LYS A 388 -10.96 -8.63 7.23
C LYS A 388 -9.97 -7.53 7.58
N ILE A 389 -10.24 -6.73 8.62
CA ILE A 389 -9.44 -5.55 8.98
C ILE A 389 -8.90 -5.58 10.42
N SER A 390 -9.15 -6.65 11.18
CA SER A 390 -8.77 -6.79 12.60
C SER A 390 -7.93 -8.04 12.85
N SER A 391 -6.66 -7.85 13.25
CA SER A 391 -5.80 -8.96 13.72
C SER A 391 -6.40 -9.72 14.91
N THR A 392 -7.21 -9.07 15.74
CA THR A 392 -7.85 -9.74 16.90
C THR A 392 -8.88 -10.76 16.45
N ASP A 393 -9.63 -10.45 15.40
CA ASP A 393 -10.61 -11.38 14.81
C ASP A 393 -9.95 -12.50 14.03
N ILE A 394 -8.85 -12.21 13.33
CA ILE A 394 -8.06 -13.24 12.67
C ILE A 394 -7.56 -14.27 13.70
N ARG A 395 -6.97 -13.81 14.81
CA ARG A 395 -6.51 -14.69 15.89
C ARG A 395 -7.65 -15.46 16.55
N ARG A 396 -8.81 -14.82 16.78
CA ARG A 396 -10.03 -15.46 17.30
C ARG A 396 -10.47 -16.63 16.41
N ARG A 397 -10.50 -16.42 15.09
CA ARG A 397 -10.89 -17.45 14.12
C ARG A 397 -9.89 -18.60 14.06
N ARG A 398 -8.58 -18.30 14.05
CA ARG A 398 -7.53 -19.33 14.12
C ARG A 398 -7.66 -20.18 15.39
N MET A 399 -7.98 -19.57 16.53
CA MET A 399 -8.26 -20.31 17.76
C MET A 399 -9.46 -21.23 17.64
N ASN A 400 -10.56 -20.76 17.08
CA ASN A 400 -11.75 -21.58 16.90
C ASN A 400 -11.49 -22.77 15.95
N LEU A 401 -10.71 -22.57 14.89
CA LEU A 401 -10.33 -23.63 13.96
C LEU A 401 -9.40 -24.68 14.59
N ALA A 402 -8.50 -24.27 15.50
CA ALA A 402 -7.58 -25.18 16.18
C ALA A 402 -8.24 -26.02 17.29
N LYS A 403 -9.49 -25.71 17.67
CA LYS A 403 -10.28 -26.45 18.67
C LYS A 403 -11.12 -27.57 18.08
N VAL A 404 -11.26 -27.62 16.76
CA VAL A 404 -11.96 -28.65 15.99
C VAL A 404 -10.93 -29.67 15.50
#